data_AF-A0AAQ1P6D1-F1
#
_entry.id   AF-A0AAQ1P6D1-F1
#
_cell.length_a   1.000
_cell.length_b   1.000
_cell.length_c   1.000
_cell.angle_alpha   90.00
_cell.angle_beta   90.00
_cell.angle_gamma   90.00
#
_symmetry.space_group_name_H-M   'P 1'
#
loop_
_entity.id
_entity.type
_entity.pdbx_description
1 polymer ?
#
loop_
_entity_poly.entity_id
_entity_poly.type
_entity_poly.pdbx_seq_one_letter_code
_entity_poly.pdbx_strand_id
1 'polypeptide(L)'
;MRPQVLKVFPQLGNVRIDYQWGGMIAITVNRFPQVGRLSQHPNVYYAQGYSGHGLNVTHWTAKLLAESIALGHSKGLDVFSAVPHLTFPGGKALRSPLLALGMLWYRLREVLG
;
A
#
# COMPACT_ATOMS: atom_id res chain seq x y z
N MET A 1 -15.79 0.64 12.00
CA MET A 1 -16.18 1.83 11.23
C MET A 1 -17.37 2.58 11.80
N ARG A 2 -18.51 1.93 12.14
CA ARG A 2 -19.74 2.63 12.61
C ARG A 2 -19.50 3.70 13.70
N PRO A 3 -18.73 3.44 14.78
CA PRO A 3 -18.45 4.48 15.78
C PRO A 3 -17.72 5.71 15.21
N GLN A 4 -16.81 5.53 14.26
CA GLN A 4 -16.08 6.63 13.62
C GLN A 4 -16.96 7.39 12.63
N VAL A 5 -17.81 6.68 11.87
CA VAL A 5 -18.80 7.30 10.97
C VAL A 5 -19.75 8.20 11.76
N LEU A 6 -20.26 7.75 12.91
CA LEU A 6 -21.20 8.53 13.73
C LEU A 6 -20.56 9.76 14.41
N LYS A 7 -19.24 9.77 14.61
CA LYS A 7 -18.52 10.97 15.05
C LYS A 7 -18.56 12.09 14.00
N VAL A 8 -18.60 11.74 12.72
CA VAL A 8 -18.58 12.70 11.59
C VAL A 8 -19.99 12.94 11.03
N PHE A 9 -20.82 11.91 10.96
CA PHE A 9 -22.15 11.89 10.36
C PHE A 9 -23.19 11.30 11.31
N PRO A 10 -23.53 12.00 12.41
CA PRO A 10 -24.46 11.50 13.42
C PRO A 10 -25.87 11.19 12.88
N GLN A 11 -26.31 11.91 11.83
CA GLN A 11 -27.60 11.70 11.17
C GLN A 11 -27.75 10.29 10.55
N LEU A 12 -26.65 9.57 10.34
CA LEU A 12 -26.66 8.20 9.82
C LEU A 12 -26.88 7.14 10.92
N GLY A 13 -27.21 7.55 12.15
CA GLY A 13 -27.41 6.69 13.33
C GLY A 13 -28.31 5.47 13.11
N ASN A 14 -29.41 5.65 12.39
CA ASN A 14 -30.42 4.62 12.13
C ASN A 14 -30.31 3.99 10.73
N VAL A 15 -29.33 4.40 9.94
CA VAL A 15 -29.13 3.85 8.58
C VAL A 15 -28.49 2.46 8.67
N ARG A 16 -29.08 1.50 7.95
CA ARG A 16 -28.56 0.14 7.82
C ARG A 16 -27.34 0.14 6.91
N ILE A 17 -26.33 -0.66 7.24
CA ILE A 17 -25.20 -0.92 6.36
C ILE A 17 -25.58 -2.13 5.51
N ASP A 18 -25.86 -1.91 4.22
CA ASP A 18 -26.25 -3.01 3.32
C ASP A 18 -25.04 -3.85 2.87
N TYR A 19 -23.85 -3.25 2.79
CA TYR A 19 -22.63 -3.92 2.36
C TYR A 19 -21.41 -3.51 3.18
N GLN A 20 -20.54 -4.47 3.44
CA GLN A 20 -19.21 -4.25 3.99
C GLN A 20 -18.22 -5.21 3.33
N TRP A 21 -17.01 -4.73 3.08
CA TRP A 21 -15.92 -5.56 2.62
C TRP A 21 -14.63 -5.18 3.34
N GLY A 22 -13.79 -6.18 3.52
CA GLY A 22 -12.43 -6.05 3.99
C GLY A 22 -11.49 -6.68 2.98
N GLY A 23 -10.20 -6.36 3.10
CA GLY A 23 -9.18 -6.93 2.24
C GLY A 23 -7.80 -6.65 2.79
N MET A 24 -6.84 -7.46 2.35
CA MET A 24 -5.44 -7.18 2.62
C MET A 24 -4.96 -6.05 1.72
N ILE A 25 -4.22 -5.12 2.30
CA ILE A 25 -3.56 -4.05 1.56
C ILE A 25 -2.05 -4.15 1.73
N ALA A 26 -1.33 -3.98 0.64
CA ALA A 26 0.12 -3.84 0.67
C ALA A 26 0.48 -2.38 0.95
N ILE A 27 1.13 -2.15 2.09
CA ILE A 27 1.62 -0.83 2.51
C ILE A 27 3.14 -0.84 2.49
N THR A 28 3.72 0.18 1.87
CA THR A 28 5.16 0.48 1.90
C THR A 28 5.45 1.50 3.00
N VAL A 29 6.69 1.49 3.52
CA VAL A 29 7.11 2.39 4.60
C VAL A 29 6.97 3.86 4.22
N ASN A 30 7.43 4.21 3.03
CA ASN A 30 7.37 5.57 2.47
C ASN A 30 6.00 5.90 1.81
N ARG A 31 5.03 4.98 1.88
CA ARG A 31 3.69 5.10 1.26
C ARG A 31 3.70 5.27 -0.27
N PHE A 32 4.84 5.13 -0.93
CA PHE A 32 4.98 5.20 -2.37
C PHE A 32 4.87 3.79 -2.99
N PRO A 33 4.21 3.61 -4.15
CA PRO A 33 4.13 2.30 -4.80
C PRO A 33 5.52 1.81 -5.23
N GLN A 34 5.72 0.49 -5.15
CA GLN A 34 6.89 -0.17 -5.71
C GLN A 34 6.60 -0.57 -7.15
N VAL A 35 7.29 0.06 -8.10
CA VAL A 35 7.11 -0.21 -9.53
C VAL A 35 8.48 -0.35 -10.17
N GLY A 36 8.69 -1.39 -10.96
CA GLY A 36 10.00 -1.62 -11.57
C GLY A 36 10.11 -2.98 -12.24
N ARG A 37 11.37 -3.41 -12.42
CA ARG A 37 11.74 -4.71 -12.99
C ARG A 37 12.64 -5.46 -12.02
N LEU A 38 12.58 -6.78 -12.01
CA LEU A 38 13.51 -7.58 -11.21
C LEU A 38 14.90 -7.52 -11.84
N SER A 39 15.93 -7.16 -11.06
CA SER A 39 17.29 -7.02 -11.58
C SER A 39 17.86 -8.31 -12.18
N GLN A 40 17.48 -9.46 -11.62
CA GLN A 40 17.89 -10.78 -12.11
C GLN A 40 17.01 -11.32 -13.25
N HIS A 41 15.83 -10.73 -13.45
CA HIS A 41 14.86 -11.16 -14.46
C HIS A 41 14.28 -9.92 -15.16
N PRO A 42 15.00 -9.34 -16.14
CA PRO A 42 14.67 -8.03 -16.72
C PRO A 42 13.35 -8.01 -17.50
N ASN A 43 12.83 -9.18 -17.86
CA ASN A 43 11.51 -9.38 -18.49
C ASN A 43 10.36 -9.49 -17.47
N VAL A 44 10.65 -9.46 -16.16
CA VAL A 44 9.66 -9.52 -15.09
C VAL A 44 9.45 -8.12 -14.50
N TYR A 45 8.25 -7.61 -14.69
CA TYR A 45 7.80 -6.31 -14.21
C TYR A 45 6.94 -6.48 -12.97
N TYR A 46 6.99 -5.51 -12.06
CA TYR A 46 6.14 -5.49 -10.86
C TYR A 46 5.55 -4.11 -10.61
N ALA A 47 4.37 -4.11 -9.99
CA ALA A 47 3.65 -2.95 -9.49
C ALA A 47 2.91 -3.37 -8.22
N GLN A 48 3.32 -2.87 -7.06
CA GLN A 48 2.76 -3.27 -5.76
C GLN A 48 2.82 -2.14 -4.73
N GLY A 49 2.25 -2.37 -3.54
CA GLY A 49 2.48 -1.49 -2.40
C GLY A 49 1.84 -0.10 -2.49
N TYR A 50 0.71 0.02 -3.18
CA TYR A 50 -0.01 1.28 -3.41
C TYR A 50 -0.47 2.02 -2.14
N SER A 51 -0.37 1.40 -0.96
CA SER A 51 -0.53 2.09 0.33
C SER A 51 -1.86 2.85 0.49
N GLY A 52 -2.94 2.33 -0.10
CA GLY A 52 -4.27 2.95 -0.09
C GLY A 52 -4.57 3.91 -1.25
N HIS A 53 -3.61 4.19 -2.13
CA HIS A 53 -3.75 5.10 -3.27
C HIS A 53 -4.00 4.38 -4.61
N GLY A 54 -4.45 3.12 -4.55
CA GLY A 54 -4.56 2.24 -5.72
C GLY A 54 -5.54 2.72 -6.79
N LEU A 55 -6.55 3.53 -6.48
CA LEU A 55 -7.48 4.01 -7.49
C LEU A 55 -6.82 5.01 -8.45
N ASN A 56 -6.10 6.00 -7.93
CA ASN A 56 -5.46 7.02 -8.76
C ASN A 56 -4.17 6.48 -9.39
N VAL A 57 -3.26 5.99 -8.54
CA VAL A 57 -1.87 5.75 -8.94
C VAL A 57 -1.74 4.54 -9.86
N THR A 58 -2.63 3.55 -9.77
CA THR A 58 -2.53 2.32 -10.59
C THR A 58 -2.60 2.60 -12.08
N HIS A 59 -3.47 3.51 -12.53
CA HIS A 59 -3.59 3.88 -13.94
C HIS A 59 -2.28 4.44 -14.50
N TRP A 60 -1.63 5.31 -13.72
CA TRP A 60 -0.32 5.86 -14.09
C TRP A 60 0.75 4.76 -14.15
N THR A 61 0.82 3.91 -13.13
CA THR A 61 1.80 2.81 -13.11
C THR A 61 1.58 1.81 -14.25
N ALA A 62 0.33 1.54 -14.61
CA ALA A 62 -0.02 0.67 -15.74
C ALA A 62 0.47 1.26 -17.06
N LYS A 63 0.29 2.57 -17.27
CA LYS A 63 0.81 3.28 -18.46
C LYS A 63 2.32 3.16 -18.55
N LEU A 64 3.05 3.43 -17.46
CA LEU A 64 4.51 3.34 -17.44
C LEU A 64 5.01 1.93 -17.72
N LEU A 65 4.36 0.91 -17.14
CA LEU A 65 4.69 -0.48 -17.40
C LEU A 65 4.41 -0.87 -18.85
N ALA A 66 3.25 -0.49 -19.39
CA ALA A 66 2.88 -0.77 -20.78
C ALA A 66 3.87 -0.14 -21.77
N GLU A 67 4.25 1.13 -21.57
CA GLU A 67 5.28 1.82 -22.36
C GLU A 67 6.61 1.06 -22.31
N SER A 68 7.03 0.69 -21.10
CA SER A 68 8.27 -0.03 -20.84
C SER A 68 8.32 -1.44 -21.46
N ILE A 69 7.18 -2.12 -21.53
CA ILE A 69 7.03 -3.44 -22.15
C ILE A 69 7.03 -3.30 -23.68
N ALA A 70 6.29 -2.33 -24.22
CA ALA A 70 6.14 -2.16 -25.67
C ALA A 70 7.40 -1.60 -26.35
N LEU A 71 8.07 -0.64 -25.71
CA LEU A 71 9.23 0.07 -26.27
C LEU A 71 10.57 -0.46 -25.73
N GLY A 72 10.55 -1.35 -24.73
CA GLY A 72 11.74 -1.81 -24.01
C GLY A 72 12.30 -0.80 -22.99
N HIS A 73 11.86 0.45 -23.01
CA HIS A 73 12.26 1.51 -22.09
C HIS A 73 11.08 2.39 -21.66
N SER A 74 11.16 3.00 -20.48
CA SER A 74 10.24 4.07 -20.06
C SER A 74 10.94 4.97 -19.06
N LYS A 75 11.16 6.23 -19.45
CA LYS A 75 11.77 7.24 -18.57
C LYS A 75 10.94 7.43 -17.29
N GLY A 76 9.61 7.33 -17.40
CA GLY A 76 8.74 7.42 -16.24
C GLY A 76 8.90 6.22 -15.31
N LEU A 77 9.04 5.01 -15.86
CA LEU A 77 9.35 3.83 -15.05
C LEU A 77 10.71 3.96 -14.35
N ASP A 78 11.73 4.45 -15.05
CA ASP A 78 13.07 4.64 -14.48
C ASP A 78 13.02 5.56 -13.26
N VAL A 79 12.29 6.69 -13.36
CA VAL A 79 12.08 7.62 -12.25
C VAL A 79 11.30 6.98 -11.10
N PHE A 80 10.21 6.26 -11.39
CA PHE A 80 9.39 5.63 -10.35
C PHE A 80 10.13 4.51 -9.62
N SER A 81 10.95 3.74 -10.35
CA SER A 81 11.72 2.63 -9.80
C SER A 81 12.93 3.07 -8.96
N ALA A 82 13.38 4.31 -9.13
CA ALA A 82 14.47 4.89 -8.36
C ALA A 82 14.07 5.27 -6.92
N VAL A 83 12.78 5.24 -6.57
CA VAL A 83 12.33 5.60 -5.23
C VAL A 83 12.83 4.55 -4.22
N PRO A 84 13.57 4.95 -3.16
CA PRO A 84 14.12 4.00 -2.21
C PRO A 84 13.01 3.39 -1.34
N HIS A 85 13.01 2.07 -1.21
CA HIS A 85 12.09 1.36 -0.34
C HIS A 85 12.83 0.61 0.75
N LEU A 86 12.53 0.98 2.00
CA LEU A 86 13.04 0.28 3.17
C LEU A 86 12.41 -1.12 3.29
N THR A 87 13.28 -2.10 3.48
CA THR A 87 12.90 -3.42 3.97
C THR A 87 12.77 -3.40 5.49
N PHE A 88 12.09 -4.39 6.06
CA PHE A 88 12.03 -4.54 7.52
C PHE A 88 13.45 -4.67 8.11
N PRO A 89 13.76 -3.91 9.18
CA PRO A 89 15.04 -4.07 9.87
C PRO A 89 15.12 -5.48 10.46
N GLY A 90 16.25 -6.17 10.24
CA GLY A 90 16.43 -7.58 10.60
C GLY A 90 15.68 -8.58 9.70
N GLY A 91 15.22 -8.14 8.52
CA GLY A 91 14.75 -9.00 7.45
C GLY A 91 13.52 -9.84 7.82
N LYS A 92 13.46 -11.06 7.28
CA LYS A 92 12.29 -11.95 7.44
C LYS A 92 12.06 -12.37 8.89
N ALA A 93 13.12 -12.56 9.67
CA ALA A 93 13.04 -13.02 11.06
C ALA A 93 12.37 -11.98 11.98
N LEU A 94 12.69 -10.70 11.81
CA LEU A 94 12.14 -9.63 12.65
C LEU A 94 10.86 -9.00 12.09
N ARG A 95 10.50 -9.24 10.83
CA ARG A 95 9.29 -8.66 10.20
C ARG A 95 8.02 -8.89 11.02
N SER A 96 7.70 -10.15 11.31
CA SER A 96 6.47 -10.53 12.03
C SER A 96 6.44 -10.02 13.48
N PRO A 97 7.48 -10.23 14.32
CA PRO A 97 7.44 -9.74 15.70
C PRO A 97 7.39 -8.21 15.78
N LEU A 98 8.12 -7.48 14.92
CA LEU A 98 8.06 -6.01 14.91
C LEU A 98 6.68 -5.48 14.49
N LEU A 99 6.04 -6.11 13.50
CA LEU A 99 4.66 -5.79 13.14
C LEU A 99 3.69 -6.05 14.30
N ALA A 100 3.82 -7.19 14.98
CA ALA A 100 2.97 -7.52 16.12
C ALA A 100 3.13 -6.51 17.26
N LEU A 101 4.36 -6.12 17.59
CA LEU A 101 4.66 -5.09 18.59
C LEU A 101 4.08 -3.73 18.20
N GLY A 102 4.21 -3.33 16.93
CA GLY A 102 3.61 -2.09 16.43
C GLY A 102 2.09 -2.10 16.55
N MET A 103 1.43 -3.19 16.14
CA MET A 103 -0.03 -3.33 16.29
C MET A 103 -0.47 -3.31 17.76
N LEU A 104 0.28 -3.99 18.65
CA LEU A 104 0.02 -3.97 20.09
C LEU A 104 0.11 -2.55 20.65
N TRP A 105 1.15 -1.79 20.29
CA TRP A 105 1.31 -0.40 20.70
C TRP A 105 0.12 0.47 20.28
N TYR A 106 -0.31 0.38 19.01
CA TYR A 106 -1.46 1.16 18.54
C TYR A 106 -2.75 0.76 19.25
N ARG A 107 -2.95 -0.54 19.52
CA ARG A 107 -4.11 -1.01 20.28
C ARG A 107 -4.11 -0.48 21.71
N LEU A 108 -2.95 -0.47 22.38
CA LEU A 108 -2.83 0.11 23.72
C LEU A 108 -3.15 1.60 23.71
N ARG A 109 -2.65 2.34 22.71
CA ARG A 109 -2.94 3.78 22.57
C ARG A 109 -4.44 4.05 22.37
N GLU A 110 -5.11 3.24 21.54
CA GLU A 110 -6.57 3.37 21.33
C GLU A 110 -7.39 3.11 22.59
N VAL A 111 -6.93 2.21 23.47
CA VAL A 111 -7.62 1.89 24.73
C VAL A 111 -7.34 2.95 25.80
N LEU A 112 -6.13 3.52 25.83
CA LEU A 112 -5.71 4.47 26.86
C LEU A 112 -6.14 5.92 26.60
N GLY A 113 -6.52 6.26 25.36
CA GLY A 113 -6.93 7.62 24.96
C GLY A 113 -5.80 8.40 24.31
#